data_AF-A0A5C6MHY2-F1
#
_entry.id   AF-A0A5C6MHY2-F1
#
_cell.length_a   1.000
_cell.length_b   1.000
_cell.length_c   1.000
_cell.angle_alpha   90.00
_cell.angle_beta   90.00
_cell.angle_gamma   90.00
#
_symmetry.space_group_name_H-M   'P 1'
#
loop_
_entity.id
_entity.type
_entity.pdbx_description
1 polymer ?
#
loop_
_entity_poly.entity_id
_entity_poly.type
_entity_poly.pdbx_seq_one_letter_code
_entity_poly.pdbx_strand_id
1 'polypeptide(L)'
;IQDTPIKCQDIFKVLSEKQRHIRVVLTNGVAGVGKTFSVQKFSLDWAEGLENQDISLVLPLSWRELNLIRDEQHSLLSLLHVFHPTLQKIRAEDLTVWKLLFIFDGLDESRFSLGFNKHQLISDVTQVSSVDVLLVNLIQGNLLPSALIWITSRPAAAYQIPPSCVDRITEVRGFTDSQKEEYFRRRFSDEDLSKRIISHIKASRSLHIMCLIPVFCWITAIVLEDMMTRDQRGELPQTLTDLYSHFLRVQIKRKKQKYGGKQRPGKLTEADKELLLKLGRLAFEHLEKGNIMFYSEDLERCGLDVSEVSVYSGVCTEIFKRESVIFQKSVYCFVHLSVQEFLAAVYMFHRYTRKDTAVINKFLEYSEPVTSLDDFLMRALMKSLKSENGHLDLFVRFLHGLSLESNQRILGGLLDQRNSHPETIQKVLNNLKELNSDEFSPDRSINIFHCLMEMKDQSVHQEIQEFLKSEKKSERRLSEIHCSALAYMLQMSEEVLDELNLQQYITSDEGRRRLIPAVRNCRKFVLSGCSLSEISCDSLASALRSNPSHLRELDLSQNQLKDSAVKLLCGFLQDPLCKLETLRSVIDDPVLSQV
;
A
#
# COMPACT_ATOMS: atom_id res chain seq x y z
N ILE A 1 9.83 23.30 7.54
CA ILE A 1 10.66 23.10 6.31
C ILE A 1 9.70 22.79 5.16
N GLN A 2 9.85 23.42 3.98
CA GLN A 2 8.96 23.21 2.83
C GLN A 2 9.42 21.98 2.04
N ASP A 3 8.51 21.06 1.71
CA ASP A 3 8.83 19.93 0.85
C ASP A 3 9.31 20.43 -0.50
N THR A 4 10.51 20.01 -0.87
CA THR A 4 11.17 20.45 -2.09
C THR A 4 11.27 19.24 -3.02
N PRO A 5 10.72 19.33 -4.25
CA PRO A 5 10.94 18.30 -5.25
C PRO A 5 12.43 18.03 -5.41
N ILE A 6 12.82 16.76 -5.35
CA ILE A 6 14.22 16.33 -5.45
C ILE A 6 14.34 15.29 -6.55
N LYS A 7 15.39 15.40 -7.37
CA LYS A 7 15.73 14.37 -8.34
C LYS A 7 16.41 13.20 -7.62
N CYS A 8 16.20 11.98 -8.12
CA CYS A 8 16.78 10.78 -7.52
C CYS A 8 18.32 10.85 -7.41
N GLN A 9 19.01 11.43 -8.39
CA GLN A 9 20.47 11.62 -8.37
C GLN A 9 20.97 12.63 -7.32
N ASP A 10 20.08 13.47 -6.79
CA ASP A 10 20.41 14.54 -5.85
C ASP A 10 20.09 14.17 -4.40
N ILE A 11 19.65 12.93 -4.12
CA ILE A 11 19.18 12.51 -2.78
C ILE A 11 20.23 12.64 -1.68
N PHE A 12 21.52 12.63 -2.01
CA PHE A 12 22.63 12.87 -1.08
C PHE A 12 23.24 14.28 -1.19
N LYS A 13 22.79 15.11 -2.14
CA LYS A 13 23.28 16.48 -2.28
C LYS A 13 22.65 17.38 -1.22
N VAL A 14 23.47 18.23 -0.63
CA VAL A 14 23.04 19.27 0.32
C VAL A 14 22.37 20.39 -0.49
N LEU A 15 21.07 20.62 -0.28
CA LEU A 15 20.25 21.55 -1.09
C LEU A 15 20.13 22.94 -0.44
N SER A 16 20.59 23.12 0.79
CA SER A 16 20.60 24.42 1.49
C SER A 16 21.73 24.46 2.53
N GLU A 17 22.25 25.65 2.81
CA GLU A 17 23.32 25.85 3.82
C GLU A 17 22.94 25.41 5.25
N LYS A 18 21.64 25.22 5.52
CA LYS A 18 21.13 24.73 6.81
C LYS A 18 21.17 23.20 6.96
N GLN A 19 21.37 22.45 5.87
CA GLN A 19 21.42 20.98 5.92
C GLN A 19 22.83 20.51 6.30
N ARG A 20 22.92 19.69 7.36
CA ARG A 20 24.15 18.99 7.75
C ARG A 20 24.48 17.88 6.74
N HIS A 21 25.68 17.32 6.86
CA HIS A 21 26.12 16.15 6.08
C HIS A 21 25.02 15.07 6.02
N ILE A 22 24.75 14.55 4.82
CA ILE A 22 23.65 13.60 4.57
C ILE A 22 24.27 12.27 4.24
N ARG A 23 24.16 11.34 5.19
CA ARG A 23 24.72 10.01 5.09
C ARG A 23 23.63 8.96 4.89
N VAL A 24 22.53 9.05 5.64
CA VAL A 24 21.44 8.07 5.62
C VAL A 24 20.17 8.71 5.05
N VAL A 25 19.72 8.19 3.91
CA VAL A 25 18.47 8.57 3.26
C VAL A 25 17.46 7.43 3.38
N LEU A 26 16.28 7.71 3.95
CA LEU A 26 15.15 6.79 3.98
C LEU A 26 14.08 7.24 2.98
N THR A 27 13.87 6.45 1.94
CA THR A 27 12.85 6.69 0.92
C THR A 27 11.61 5.87 1.19
N ASN A 28 10.52 6.58 1.49
CA ASN A 28 9.20 6.00 1.69
C ASN A 28 8.38 6.01 0.40
N GLY A 29 7.40 5.13 0.32
CA GLY A 29 6.42 5.12 -0.75
C GLY A 29 5.52 3.90 -0.69
N VAL A 30 4.29 4.03 -1.18
CA VAL A 30 3.34 2.91 -1.19
C VAL A 30 3.82 1.76 -2.09
N ALA A 31 3.18 0.60 -1.97
CA ALA A 31 3.50 -0.54 -2.83
C ALA A 31 3.34 -0.17 -4.31
N GLY A 32 4.24 -0.66 -5.17
CA GLY A 32 4.15 -0.45 -6.62
C GLY A 32 4.49 0.96 -7.13
N VAL A 33 4.82 1.91 -6.25
CA VAL A 33 5.06 3.32 -6.62
C VAL A 33 6.35 3.56 -7.42
N GLY A 34 7.26 2.59 -7.46
CA GLY A 34 8.51 2.66 -8.21
C GLY A 34 9.78 2.87 -7.38
N LYS A 35 9.77 2.53 -6.08
CA LYS A 35 10.97 2.60 -5.21
C LYS A 35 12.15 1.78 -5.75
N THR A 36 11.96 0.47 -5.93
CA THR A 36 12.98 -0.43 -6.52
C THR A 36 13.39 0.00 -7.92
N PHE A 37 12.46 0.52 -8.73
CA PHE A 37 12.79 1.06 -10.06
C PHE A 37 13.72 2.28 -9.96
N SER A 38 13.51 3.14 -8.96
CA SER A 38 14.38 4.29 -8.70
C SER A 38 15.79 3.85 -8.30
N VAL A 39 15.90 2.82 -7.46
CA VAL A 39 17.20 2.19 -7.12
C VAL A 39 17.88 1.62 -8.35
N GLN A 40 17.16 0.86 -9.18
CA GLN A 40 17.70 0.28 -10.41
C GLN A 40 18.16 1.36 -11.40
N LYS A 41 17.36 2.41 -11.59
CA LYS A 41 17.70 3.51 -12.49
C LYS A 41 18.93 4.27 -12.00
N PHE A 42 19.01 4.58 -10.70
CA PHE A 42 20.17 5.21 -10.08
C PHE A 42 21.44 4.36 -10.30
N SER A 43 21.36 3.07 -10.00
CA SER A 43 22.49 2.14 -10.16
C SER A 43 22.93 2.00 -11.62
N LEU A 44 21.98 1.99 -12.56
CA LEU A 44 22.27 1.93 -13.99
C LEU A 44 22.97 3.21 -14.47
N ASP A 45 22.46 4.37 -14.09
CA ASP A 45 23.05 5.67 -14.48
C ASP A 45 24.47 5.85 -13.92
N TRP A 46 24.70 5.36 -12.69
CA TRP A 46 26.04 5.30 -12.12
C TRP A 46 26.95 4.35 -12.91
N ALA A 47 26.47 3.14 -13.23
CA ALA A 47 27.26 2.16 -13.97
C ALA A 47 27.59 2.58 -15.41
N GLU A 48 26.71 3.35 -16.05
CA GLU A 48 26.91 3.91 -17.40
C GLU A 48 27.74 5.21 -17.41
N GLY A 49 28.14 5.73 -16.25
CA GLY A 49 28.94 6.94 -16.16
C GLY A 49 28.14 8.24 -16.29
N LEU A 50 26.81 8.19 -16.23
CA LEU A 50 25.92 9.33 -16.49
C LEU A 50 25.78 10.27 -15.29
N GLU A 51 25.65 9.71 -14.08
CA GLU A 51 25.37 10.46 -12.85
C GLU A 51 26.17 9.90 -11.66
N ASN A 52 26.34 10.71 -10.60
CA ASN A 52 26.93 10.31 -9.30
C ASN A 52 28.33 9.64 -9.36
N GLN A 53 29.17 10.02 -10.31
CA GLN A 53 30.55 9.50 -10.48
C GLN A 53 31.52 9.89 -9.35
N ASP A 54 31.08 10.72 -8.40
CA ASP A 54 31.79 10.97 -7.16
C ASP A 54 31.77 9.77 -6.20
N ILE A 55 30.84 8.83 -6.40
CA ILE A 55 30.72 7.58 -5.64
C ILE A 55 31.59 6.50 -6.29
N SER A 56 32.53 5.95 -5.53
CA SER A 56 33.49 4.95 -6.01
C SER A 56 32.86 3.58 -6.24
N LEU A 57 31.87 3.20 -5.43
CA LEU A 57 31.21 1.90 -5.51
C LEU A 57 29.77 1.99 -5.01
N VAL A 58 28.83 1.50 -5.82
CA VAL A 58 27.41 1.35 -5.46
C VAL A 58 27.11 -0.13 -5.19
N LEU A 59 26.59 -0.42 -4.00
CA LEU A 59 26.35 -1.75 -3.46
C LEU A 59 24.86 -1.93 -3.16
N PRO A 60 24.04 -2.30 -4.17
CA PRO A 60 22.65 -2.62 -3.95
C PRO A 60 22.52 -3.98 -3.25
N LEU A 61 21.90 -3.97 -2.08
CA LEU A 61 21.60 -5.14 -1.25
C LEU A 61 20.08 -5.18 -1.03
N SER A 62 19.41 -6.16 -1.63
CA SER A 62 17.97 -6.33 -1.41
C SER A 62 17.73 -7.09 -0.11
N TRP A 63 16.76 -6.65 0.70
CA TRP A 63 16.36 -7.39 1.91
C TRP A 63 15.86 -8.80 1.60
N ARG A 64 15.33 -9.03 0.40
CA ARG A 64 14.95 -10.37 -0.10
C ARG A 64 16.13 -11.32 -0.09
N GLU A 65 17.27 -10.84 -0.52
CA GLU A 65 18.50 -11.62 -0.67
C GLU A 65 19.20 -11.77 0.68
N LEU A 66 19.21 -10.71 1.50
CA LEU A 66 19.75 -10.75 2.86
C LEU A 66 19.01 -11.79 3.72
N ASN A 67 17.70 -11.94 3.56
CA ASN A 67 16.91 -12.93 4.29
C ASN A 67 17.39 -14.38 4.07
N LEU A 68 18.06 -14.68 2.95
CA LEU A 68 18.54 -16.04 2.64
C LEU A 68 19.73 -16.49 3.49
N ILE A 69 20.47 -15.53 4.05
CA ILE A 69 21.64 -15.75 4.90
C ILE A 69 21.42 -15.20 6.31
N ARG A 70 20.17 -14.99 6.71
CA ARG A 70 19.80 -14.37 7.98
C ARG A 70 20.41 -15.09 9.18
N ASP A 71 20.46 -16.41 9.11
CA ASP A 71 20.93 -17.27 10.21
C ASP A 71 22.44 -17.60 10.08
N GLU A 72 23.13 -17.02 9.09
CA GLU A 72 24.57 -17.16 8.91
C GLU A 72 25.35 -16.04 9.63
N GLN A 73 26.65 -16.25 9.81
CA GLN A 73 27.58 -15.28 10.37
C GLN A 73 28.57 -14.84 9.30
N HIS A 74 28.75 -13.54 9.16
CA HIS A 74 29.62 -12.93 8.15
C HIS A 74 30.41 -11.78 8.77
N SER A 75 31.53 -11.41 8.18
CA SER A 75 32.06 -10.05 8.31
C SER A 75 31.49 -9.18 7.20
N LEU A 76 31.61 -7.85 7.29
CA LEU A 76 31.14 -7.01 6.18
C LEU A 76 31.90 -7.32 4.89
N LEU A 77 33.20 -7.58 4.97
CA LEU A 77 34.00 -7.97 3.82
C LEU A 77 33.53 -9.30 3.22
N SER A 78 33.27 -10.33 4.05
CA SER A 78 32.78 -11.62 3.53
C SER A 78 31.38 -11.49 2.94
N LEU A 79 30.51 -10.70 3.56
CA LEU A 79 29.16 -10.40 3.07
C LEU A 79 29.23 -9.77 1.66
N LEU A 80 30.14 -8.81 1.44
CA LEU A 80 30.33 -8.20 0.12
C LEU A 80 30.84 -9.19 -0.92
N HIS A 81 31.76 -10.08 -0.56
CA HIS A 81 32.23 -11.12 -1.47
C HIS A 81 31.15 -12.14 -1.85
N VAL A 82 30.24 -12.42 -0.93
CA VAL A 82 29.08 -13.27 -1.18
C VAL A 82 28.14 -12.58 -2.17
N PHE A 83 27.79 -11.31 -1.94
CA PHE A 83 26.83 -10.59 -2.76
C PHE A 83 27.36 -10.15 -4.12
N HIS A 84 28.65 -9.83 -4.17
CA HIS A 84 29.31 -9.37 -5.37
C HIS A 84 30.65 -10.10 -5.53
N PRO A 85 30.64 -11.32 -6.12
CA PRO A 85 31.85 -12.13 -6.28
C PRO A 85 32.98 -11.44 -7.06
N THR A 86 32.65 -10.47 -7.91
CA THR A 86 33.62 -9.63 -8.61
C THR A 86 34.47 -8.77 -7.68
N LEU A 87 34.01 -8.54 -6.43
CA LEU A 87 34.72 -7.77 -5.41
C LEU A 87 35.73 -8.58 -4.62
N GLN A 88 35.92 -9.89 -4.88
CA GLN A 88 36.88 -10.73 -4.15
C GLN A 88 38.34 -10.23 -4.13
N LYS A 89 38.69 -9.33 -5.06
CA LYS A 89 40.03 -8.74 -5.15
C LYS A 89 40.20 -7.51 -4.25
N ILE A 90 39.13 -7.01 -3.64
CA ILE A 90 39.12 -5.81 -2.80
C ILE A 90 39.51 -6.20 -1.39
N ARG A 91 40.40 -5.42 -0.78
CA ARG A 91 40.85 -5.64 0.60
C ARG A 91 40.08 -4.73 1.56
N ALA A 92 40.17 -5.05 2.84
CA ALA A 92 39.55 -4.27 3.91
C ALA A 92 40.01 -2.80 3.89
N GLU A 93 41.27 -2.54 3.57
CA GLU A 93 41.82 -1.18 3.53
C GLU A 93 41.26 -0.35 2.37
N ASP A 94 40.90 -0.99 1.27
CA ASP A 94 40.36 -0.29 0.09
C ASP A 94 38.93 0.22 0.40
N LEU A 95 38.15 -0.55 1.17
CA LEU A 95 36.79 -0.18 1.59
C LEU A 95 36.73 1.05 2.50
N THR A 96 37.77 1.31 3.28
CA THR A 96 37.80 2.46 4.20
C THR A 96 38.16 3.78 3.50
N VAL A 97 38.80 3.69 2.33
CA VAL A 97 39.21 4.86 1.52
C VAL A 97 38.14 5.26 0.52
N TRP A 98 37.38 4.30 0.00
CA TRP A 98 36.39 4.55 -1.05
C TRP A 98 35.14 5.27 -0.54
N LYS A 99 34.56 6.10 -1.41
CA LYS A 99 33.22 6.65 -1.18
C LYS A 99 32.19 5.60 -1.58
N LEU A 100 31.73 4.84 -0.61
CA LEU A 100 30.79 3.73 -0.79
C LEU A 100 29.34 4.21 -0.65
N LEU A 101 28.45 3.66 -1.46
CA LEU A 101 27.00 3.76 -1.27
C LEU A 101 26.41 2.36 -1.10
N PHE A 102 25.81 2.10 0.06
CA PHE A 102 24.98 0.93 0.30
C PHE A 102 23.52 1.26 0.03
N ILE A 103 22.85 0.47 -0.80
CA ILE A 103 21.41 0.62 -1.06
C ILE A 103 20.68 -0.58 -0.50
N PHE A 104 19.91 -0.38 0.57
CA PHE A 104 19.05 -1.39 1.19
C PHE A 104 17.63 -1.29 0.62
N ASP A 105 17.35 -2.07 -0.42
CA ASP A 105 16.06 -2.02 -1.12
C ASP A 105 15.03 -2.98 -0.51
N GLY A 106 13.86 -2.45 -0.16
CA GLY A 106 12.70 -3.22 0.30
C GLY A 106 12.71 -3.60 1.78
N LEU A 107 12.98 -2.66 2.69
CA LEU A 107 13.01 -2.92 4.15
C LEU A 107 11.73 -3.58 4.67
N ASP A 108 10.58 -3.30 4.04
CA ASP A 108 9.31 -3.92 4.36
C ASP A 108 9.22 -5.43 4.06
N GLU A 109 10.26 -6.00 3.44
CA GLU A 109 10.41 -7.43 3.17
C GLU A 109 11.42 -8.08 4.12
N SER A 110 12.01 -7.32 5.05
CA SER A 110 12.97 -7.80 6.03
C SER A 110 12.33 -8.78 7.01
N ARG A 111 13.01 -9.91 7.26
CA ARG A 111 12.70 -10.86 8.35
C ARG A 111 13.69 -10.75 9.52
N PHE A 112 14.50 -9.69 9.54
CA PHE A 112 15.47 -9.42 10.59
C PHE A 112 14.81 -8.68 11.75
N SER A 113 15.26 -8.96 12.97
CA SER A 113 14.94 -8.16 14.15
C SER A 113 16.05 -7.15 14.39
N LEU A 114 15.98 -5.98 13.72
CA LEU A 114 17.01 -4.95 13.79
C LEU A 114 17.06 -4.32 15.18
N GLY A 115 17.96 -4.82 16.03
CA GLY A 115 18.10 -4.40 17.42
C GLY A 115 18.96 -3.15 17.59
N PHE A 116 18.49 -1.98 17.16
CA PHE A 116 19.23 -0.71 17.32
C PHE A 116 19.57 -0.34 18.78
N ASN A 117 18.88 -0.96 19.75
CA ASN A 117 19.11 -0.80 21.18
C ASN A 117 20.07 -1.85 21.78
N LYS A 118 20.53 -2.84 20.99
CA LYS A 118 21.45 -3.90 21.48
C LYS A 118 22.89 -3.49 21.22
N HIS A 119 23.73 -3.50 22.26
CA HIS A 119 25.02 -2.80 22.30
C HIS A 119 26.22 -3.63 21.80
N GLN A 120 26.07 -4.37 20.70
CA GLN A 120 27.24 -4.99 20.08
C GLN A 120 27.87 -4.02 19.08
N LEU A 121 28.91 -3.30 19.51
CA LEU A 121 29.64 -2.34 18.68
C LEU A 121 30.62 -3.07 17.75
N ILE A 122 30.49 -2.83 16.45
CA ILE A 122 31.40 -3.36 15.43
C ILE A 122 31.90 -2.20 14.57
N SER A 123 33.22 -2.06 14.48
CA SER A 123 33.88 -1.04 13.65
C SER A 123 34.85 -1.61 12.62
N ASP A 124 35.27 -2.87 12.78
CA ASP A 124 36.17 -3.57 11.85
C ASP A 124 35.36 -4.34 10.79
N VAL A 125 35.66 -4.09 9.52
CA VAL A 125 35.01 -4.74 8.37
C VAL A 125 35.32 -6.23 8.25
N THR A 126 36.34 -6.72 8.95
CA THR A 126 36.74 -8.14 8.99
C THR A 126 36.16 -8.90 10.18
N GLN A 127 35.58 -8.20 11.16
CA GLN A 127 34.97 -8.83 12.33
C GLN A 127 33.68 -9.57 11.96
N VAL A 128 33.61 -10.85 12.33
CA VAL A 128 32.45 -11.72 12.05
C VAL A 128 31.35 -11.48 13.09
N SER A 129 30.11 -11.36 12.62
CA SER A 129 28.90 -11.25 13.44
C SER A 129 27.66 -11.68 12.65
N SER A 130 26.48 -11.60 13.28
CA SER A 130 25.23 -11.82 12.58
C SER A 130 24.96 -10.67 11.61
N VAL A 131 24.25 -10.98 10.52
CA VAL A 131 23.97 -10.00 9.47
C VAL A 131 23.16 -8.81 10.02
N ASP A 132 22.22 -9.02 10.94
CA ASP A 132 21.49 -7.91 11.58
C ASP A 132 22.41 -6.95 12.35
N VAL A 133 23.39 -7.48 13.10
CA VAL A 133 24.33 -6.65 13.87
C VAL A 133 25.23 -5.86 12.93
N LEU A 134 25.71 -6.45 11.84
CA LEU A 134 26.48 -5.74 10.82
C LEU A 134 25.66 -4.60 10.19
N LEU A 135 24.42 -4.87 9.78
CA LEU A 135 23.55 -3.88 9.15
C LEU A 135 23.22 -2.72 10.12
N VAL A 136 22.93 -3.00 11.39
CA VAL A 136 22.69 -1.97 12.40
C VAL A 136 23.92 -1.09 12.60
N ASN A 137 25.11 -1.68 12.74
CA ASN A 137 26.36 -0.92 12.93
C ASN A 137 26.72 -0.10 11.69
N LEU A 138 26.44 -0.61 10.49
CA LEU A 138 26.59 0.15 9.26
C LEU A 138 25.60 1.32 9.23
N ILE A 139 24.31 1.11 9.52
CA ILE A 139 23.30 2.19 9.54
C ILE A 139 23.64 3.27 10.58
N GLN A 140 24.06 2.87 11.79
CA GLN A 140 24.47 3.81 12.85
C GLN A 140 25.79 4.53 12.56
N GLY A 141 26.58 4.06 11.60
CA GLY A 141 27.88 4.64 11.27
C GLY A 141 29.03 4.20 12.17
N ASN A 142 28.85 3.16 12.97
CA ASN A 142 29.93 2.52 13.72
C ASN A 142 30.86 1.75 12.76
N LEU A 143 30.27 1.15 11.73
CA LEU A 143 30.97 0.44 10.65
C LEU A 143 30.92 1.29 9.38
N LEU A 144 32.08 1.57 8.78
CA LEU A 144 32.24 2.47 7.63
C LEU A 144 31.49 3.82 7.81
N PRO A 145 31.98 4.70 8.71
CA PRO A 145 31.31 5.96 9.03
C PRO A 145 31.11 6.87 7.81
N SER A 146 32.03 6.84 6.84
CA SER A 146 31.94 7.66 5.62
C SER A 146 31.01 7.11 4.54
N ALA A 147 30.48 5.89 4.69
CA ALA A 147 29.63 5.27 3.68
C ALA A 147 28.24 5.90 3.65
N LEU A 148 27.75 6.19 2.44
CA LEU A 148 26.38 6.62 2.20
C LEU A 148 25.44 5.41 2.28
N ILE A 149 24.23 5.65 2.78
CA ILE A 149 23.21 4.61 2.97
C ILE A 149 21.89 5.11 2.41
N TRP A 150 21.32 4.36 1.49
CA TRP A 150 19.99 4.58 0.97
C TRP A 150 19.09 3.41 1.31
N ILE A 151 18.02 3.64 2.06
CA ILE A 151 17.05 2.62 2.46
C ILE A 151 15.74 2.92 1.76
N THR A 152 15.12 1.93 1.11
CA THR A 152 13.74 2.06 0.61
C THR A 152 12.78 1.24 1.46
N SER A 153 11.60 1.78 1.74
CA SER A 153 10.60 1.09 2.57
C SER A 153 9.17 1.50 2.25
N ARG A 154 8.19 0.63 2.57
CA ARG A 154 6.81 1.06 2.76
C ARG A 154 6.69 1.83 4.09
N PRO A 155 5.80 2.84 4.19
CA PRO A 155 5.61 3.58 5.45
C PRO A 155 5.37 2.69 6.67
N ALA A 156 4.63 1.59 6.49
CA ALA A 156 4.32 0.62 7.54
C ALA A 156 5.54 -0.11 8.11
N ALA A 157 6.69 -0.15 7.44
CA ALA A 157 7.92 -0.78 7.92
C ALA A 157 9.05 0.23 8.16
N ALA A 158 8.86 1.50 7.81
CA ALA A 158 9.84 2.56 7.98
C ALA A 158 10.24 2.76 9.46
N TYR A 159 9.32 2.46 10.39
CA TYR A 159 9.55 2.56 11.84
C TYR A 159 10.66 1.63 12.36
N GLN A 160 11.04 0.60 11.59
CA GLN A 160 12.14 -0.30 11.95
C GLN A 160 13.48 0.45 12.02
N ILE A 161 13.61 1.60 11.34
CA ILE A 161 14.79 2.47 11.40
C ILE A 161 14.48 3.63 12.34
N PRO A 162 15.25 3.81 13.44
CA PRO A 162 15.07 4.94 14.33
C PRO A 162 15.24 6.28 13.59
N PRO A 163 14.37 7.29 13.82
CA PRO A 163 14.51 8.60 13.21
C PRO A 163 15.86 9.27 13.48
N SER A 164 16.49 8.97 14.62
CA SER A 164 17.82 9.45 14.98
C SER A 164 18.94 8.96 14.07
N CYS A 165 18.71 7.90 13.30
CA CYS A 165 19.66 7.33 12.36
C CYS A 165 19.46 7.84 10.93
N VAL A 166 18.45 8.69 10.67
CA VAL A 166 18.09 9.14 9.33
C VAL A 166 18.36 10.64 9.18
N ASP A 167 19.22 11.01 8.22
CA ASP A 167 19.54 12.41 7.96
C ASP A 167 18.50 13.08 7.04
N ARG A 168 17.90 12.29 6.13
CA ARG A 168 16.92 12.77 5.17
C ARG A 168 15.85 11.72 4.89
N ILE A 169 14.59 12.15 4.92
CA ILE A 169 13.46 11.35 4.48
C ILE A 169 13.03 11.87 3.11
N THR A 170 12.84 10.96 2.16
CA THR A 170 12.26 11.26 0.84
C THR A 170 11.03 10.40 0.60
N GLU A 171 10.14 10.85 -0.28
CA GLU A 171 8.90 10.12 -0.59
C GLU A 171 8.72 10.00 -2.11
N VAL A 172 8.47 8.78 -2.58
CA VAL A 172 8.04 8.54 -3.96
C VAL A 172 6.52 8.56 -4.00
N ARG A 173 5.96 9.58 -4.69
CA ARG A 173 4.51 9.83 -4.76
C ARG A 173 3.82 9.21 -5.98
N GLY A 174 4.58 8.78 -6.98
CA GLY A 174 4.06 8.19 -8.21
C GLY A 174 3.99 9.17 -9.38
N PHE A 175 3.11 8.90 -10.34
CA PHE A 175 2.95 9.69 -11.56
C PHE A 175 2.06 10.92 -11.39
N THR A 176 2.58 12.07 -11.81
CA THR A 176 1.75 13.25 -12.12
C THR A 176 0.78 12.96 -13.28
N ASP A 177 -0.27 13.77 -13.43
CA ASP A 177 -1.27 13.53 -14.47
C ASP A 177 -0.69 13.54 -15.89
N SER A 178 0.30 14.43 -16.15
CA SER A 178 1.03 14.43 -17.42
C SER A 178 1.82 13.14 -17.64
N GLN A 179 2.46 12.61 -16.60
CA GLN A 179 3.20 11.34 -16.65
C GLN A 179 2.27 10.14 -16.83
N LYS A 180 1.07 10.15 -16.24
CA LYS A 180 0.05 9.10 -16.47
C LYS A 180 -0.29 9.03 -17.96
N GLU A 181 -0.61 10.18 -18.57
CA GLU A 181 -0.93 10.21 -19.99
C GLU A 181 0.25 9.80 -20.87
N GLU A 182 1.45 10.28 -20.55
CA GLU A 182 2.65 9.92 -21.29
C GLU A 182 2.95 8.42 -21.21
N TYR A 183 2.73 7.80 -20.05
CA TYR A 183 2.84 6.34 -19.89
C TYR A 183 1.95 5.60 -20.91
N PHE A 184 0.65 5.94 -20.97
CA PHE A 184 -0.28 5.27 -21.88
C PHE A 184 -0.03 5.59 -23.35
N ARG A 185 0.46 6.81 -23.67
CA ARG A 185 0.89 7.15 -25.04
C ARG A 185 2.11 6.34 -25.47
N ARG A 186 3.09 6.16 -24.59
CA ARG A 186 4.29 5.35 -24.87
C ARG A 186 4.01 3.85 -24.90
N ARG A 187 3.00 3.38 -24.16
CA ARG A 187 2.67 1.94 -24.05
C ARG A 187 1.94 1.38 -25.28
N PHE A 188 1.20 2.21 -26.02
CA PHE A 188 0.41 1.77 -27.16
C PHE A 188 0.85 2.48 -28.43
N SER A 189 1.25 1.72 -29.45
CA SER A 189 1.60 2.27 -30.77
C SER A 189 0.39 2.82 -31.53
N ASP A 190 -0.82 2.33 -31.22
CA ASP A 190 -2.08 2.81 -31.78
C ASP A 190 -2.55 4.04 -31.00
N GLU A 191 -2.49 5.21 -31.66
CA GLU A 191 -2.88 6.48 -31.06
C GLU A 191 -4.36 6.56 -30.69
N ASP A 192 -5.26 5.97 -31.48
CA ASP A 192 -6.70 6.05 -31.23
C ASP A 192 -7.09 5.17 -30.06
N LEU A 193 -6.49 3.97 -29.96
CA LEU A 193 -6.61 3.13 -28.78
C LEU A 193 -6.08 3.85 -27.53
N SER A 194 -4.91 4.47 -27.62
CA SER A 194 -4.30 5.22 -26.51
C SER A 194 -5.22 6.36 -26.05
N LYS A 195 -5.74 7.18 -26.98
CA LYS A 195 -6.68 8.28 -26.69
C LYS A 195 -7.94 7.77 -25.99
N ARG A 196 -8.53 6.67 -26.46
CA ARG A 196 -9.72 6.05 -25.85
C ARG A 196 -9.44 5.55 -24.42
N ILE A 197 -8.29 4.91 -24.20
CA ILE A 197 -7.87 4.44 -22.87
C ILE A 197 -7.70 5.62 -21.91
N ILE A 198 -6.96 6.65 -22.32
CA ILE A 198 -6.74 7.86 -21.52
C ILE A 198 -8.09 8.53 -21.18
N SER A 199 -8.98 8.65 -22.16
CA SER A 199 -10.32 9.20 -21.95
C SER A 199 -11.14 8.39 -20.94
N HIS A 200 -11.09 7.06 -21.00
CA HIS A 200 -11.80 6.21 -20.06
C HIS A 200 -11.23 6.33 -18.63
N ILE A 201 -9.89 6.35 -18.50
CA ILE A 201 -9.24 6.54 -17.20
C ILE A 201 -9.62 7.89 -16.60
N LYS A 202 -9.60 8.97 -17.38
CA LYS A 202 -10.02 10.31 -16.92
C LYS A 202 -11.50 10.36 -16.52
N ALA A 203 -12.36 9.64 -17.24
CA ALA A 203 -13.79 9.58 -16.91
C ALA A 203 -14.07 8.81 -15.60
N SER A 204 -13.19 7.86 -15.22
CA SER A 204 -13.29 7.11 -13.98
C SER A 204 -12.34 7.66 -12.91
N ARG A 205 -12.86 8.46 -11.98
CA ARG A 205 -12.06 9.06 -10.90
C ARG A 205 -11.27 8.02 -10.11
N SER A 206 -11.87 6.86 -9.82
CA SER A 206 -11.19 5.76 -9.13
C SER A 206 -9.99 5.23 -9.94
N LEU A 207 -10.16 4.93 -11.23
CA LEU A 207 -9.05 4.48 -12.08
C LEU A 207 -7.97 5.56 -12.20
N HIS A 208 -8.36 6.81 -12.37
CA HIS A 208 -7.46 7.95 -12.49
C HIS A 208 -6.57 8.15 -11.24
N ILE A 209 -7.16 8.04 -10.04
CA ILE A 209 -6.43 8.09 -8.76
C ILE A 209 -5.47 6.92 -8.65
N MET A 210 -5.91 5.71 -8.95
CA MET A 210 -5.06 4.52 -8.84
C MET A 210 -3.87 4.58 -9.80
N CYS A 211 -4.05 5.13 -11.00
CA CYS A 211 -2.97 5.33 -11.96
C CYS A 211 -1.89 6.32 -11.47
N LEU A 212 -2.05 6.98 -10.31
CA LEU A 212 -0.93 7.61 -9.60
C LEU A 212 0.19 6.60 -9.34
N ILE A 213 -0.13 5.35 -9.04
CA ILE A 213 0.86 4.29 -8.81
C ILE A 213 1.15 3.58 -10.14
N PRO A 214 2.41 3.54 -10.62
CA PRO A 214 2.76 2.98 -11.92
C PRO A 214 2.30 1.53 -12.16
N VAL A 215 2.30 0.69 -11.12
CA VAL A 215 1.83 -0.70 -11.24
C VAL A 215 0.35 -0.78 -11.65
N PHE A 216 -0.49 0.15 -11.19
CA PHE A 216 -1.89 0.19 -11.60
C PHE A 216 -2.02 0.69 -13.03
N CYS A 217 -1.20 1.65 -13.48
CA CYS A 217 -1.15 2.03 -14.90
C CYS A 217 -0.89 0.81 -15.79
N TRP A 218 0.06 -0.03 -15.38
CA TRP A 218 0.43 -1.23 -16.11
C TRP A 218 -0.68 -2.30 -16.12
N ILE A 219 -1.30 -2.60 -14.96
CA ILE A 219 -2.45 -3.52 -14.88
C ILE A 219 -3.62 -3.01 -15.73
N THR A 220 -3.96 -1.72 -15.62
CA THR A 220 -5.02 -1.07 -16.40
C THR A 220 -4.73 -1.13 -17.89
N ALA A 221 -3.47 -0.88 -18.30
CA ALA A 221 -3.07 -1.00 -19.70
C ALA A 221 -3.33 -2.40 -20.25
N ILE A 222 -2.92 -3.45 -19.51
CA ILE A 222 -3.11 -4.85 -19.93
C ILE A 222 -4.58 -5.21 -20.11
N VAL A 223 -5.43 -4.80 -19.16
CA VAL A 223 -6.86 -5.12 -19.18
C VAL A 223 -7.56 -4.37 -20.31
N LEU A 224 -7.36 -3.06 -20.41
CA LEU A 224 -8.05 -2.24 -21.40
C LEU A 224 -7.57 -2.56 -22.82
N GLU A 225 -6.30 -2.89 -23.02
CA GLU A 225 -5.78 -3.38 -24.31
C GLU A 225 -6.53 -4.62 -24.77
N ASP A 226 -6.71 -5.66 -23.93
CA ASP A 226 -7.43 -6.88 -24.35
C ASP A 226 -8.93 -6.63 -24.61
N MET A 227 -9.56 -5.74 -23.83
CA MET A 227 -10.99 -5.46 -23.96
C MET A 227 -11.30 -4.58 -25.17
N MET A 228 -10.50 -3.53 -25.41
CA MET A 228 -10.79 -2.51 -26.42
C MET A 228 -10.28 -2.88 -27.82
N THR A 229 -9.27 -3.75 -27.94
CA THR A 229 -8.79 -4.24 -29.26
C THR A 229 -9.68 -5.31 -29.88
N ARG A 230 -10.47 -6.02 -29.07
CA ARG A 230 -11.23 -7.20 -29.53
C ARG A 230 -12.72 -6.93 -29.75
N ASP A 231 -13.13 -5.66 -29.75
CA ASP A 231 -14.52 -5.24 -29.92
C ASP A 231 -15.49 -6.01 -28.98
N GLN A 232 -15.02 -6.38 -27.78
CA GLN A 232 -15.88 -7.00 -26.78
C GLN A 232 -16.89 -5.94 -26.33
N ARG A 233 -18.16 -6.11 -26.71
CA ARG A 233 -19.30 -5.26 -26.30
C ARG A 233 -19.61 -5.30 -24.79
N GLY A 234 -18.67 -5.74 -23.96
CA GLY A 234 -18.81 -5.73 -22.50
C GLY A 234 -18.52 -4.34 -21.94
N GLU A 235 -19.15 -4.02 -20.80
CA GLU A 235 -18.81 -2.81 -20.05
C GLU A 235 -17.36 -2.85 -19.59
N LEU A 236 -16.67 -1.71 -19.68
CA LEU A 236 -15.32 -1.56 -19.15
C LEU A 236 -15.33 -1.68 -17.63
N PRO A 237 -14.21 -2.08 -17.00
CA PRO A 237 -14.13 -2.23 -15.54
C PRO A 237 -14.50 -0.94 -14.82
N GLN A 238 -15.46 -1.00 -13.89
CA GLN A 238 -15.90 0.14 -13.10
C GLN A 238 -15.31 0.12 -11.68
N THR A 239 -15.00 -1.07 -11.17
CA THR A 239 -14.45 -1.28 -9.83
C THR A 239 -13.07 -1.92 -9.87
N LEU A 240 -12.37 -1.93 -8.74
CA LEU A 240 -11.09 -2.66 -8.63
C LEU A 240 -11.32 -4.15 -8.85
N THR A 241 -12.39 -4.70 -8.28
CA THR A 241 -12.70 -6.12 -8.43
C THR A 241 -12.99 -6.49 -9.88
N ASP A 242 -13.68 -5.63 -10.64
CA ASP A 242 -13.86 -5.83 -12.08
C ASP A 242 -12.48 -5.88 -12.76
N LEU A 243 -11.62 -4.87 -12.50
CA LEU A 243 -10.31 -4.73 -13.13
C LEU A 243 -9.44 -5.97 -12.87
N TYR A 244 -9.36 -6.41 -11.62
CA TYR A 244 -8.56 -7.57 -11.22
C TYR A 244 -9.14 -8.90 -11.72
N SER A 245 -10.46 -9.04 -11.77
CA SER A 245 -11.12 -10.21 -12.36
C SER A 245 -10.81 -10.32 -13.85
N HIS A 246 -10.86 -9.20 -14.58
CA HIS A 246 -10.46 -9.14 -15.98
C HIS A 246 -8.96 -9.37 -16.16
N PHE A 247 -8.12 -8.80 -15.29
CA PHE A 247 -6.67 -9.01 -15.30
C PHE A 247 -6.35 -10.50 -15.21
N LEU A 248 -6.89 -11.20 -14.21
CA LEU A 248 -6.67 -12.64 -14.04
C LEU A 248 -7.12 -13.43 -15.27
N ARG A 249 -8.29 -13.09 -15.83
CA ARG A 249 -8.81 -13.70 -17.07
C ARG A 249 -7.88 -13.50 -18.26
N VAL A 250 -7.31 -12.31 -18.44
CA VAL A 250 -6.34 -12.01 -19.50
C VAL A 250 -5.08 -12.86 -19.34
N GLN A 251 -4.57 -13.02 -18.12
CA GLN A 251 -3.39 -13.85 -17.86
C GLN A 251 -3.62 -15.32 -18.21
N ILE A 252 -4.73 -15.89 -17.75
CA ILE A 252 -5.11 -17.27 -18.08
C ILE A 252 -5.21 -17.46 -19.61
N LYS A 253 -5.81 -16.50 -20.31
CA LYS A 253 -5.95 -16.53 -21.76
C LYS A 253 -4.60 -16.48 -22.47
N ARG A 254 -3.69 -15.59 -22.05
CA ARG A 254 -2.31 -15.51 -22.59
C ARG A 254 -1.56 -16.82 -22.38
N LYS A 255 -1.71 -17.46 -21.21
CA LYS A 255 -1.17 -18.81 -20.94
C LYS A 255 -1.67 -19.85 -21.93
N LYS A 256 -2.97 -19.89 -22.19
CA LYS A 256 -3.57 -20.84 -23.14
C LYS A 256 -3.11 -20.61 -24.58
N GLN A 257 -2.94 -19.35 -25.00
CA GLN A 257 -2.43 -19.05 -26.34
C GLN A 257 -0.98 -19.52 -26.53
N LYS A 258 -0.16 -19.43 -25.48
CA LYS A 258 1.26 -19.79 -25.56
C LYS A 258 1.52 -21.30 -25.40
N TYR A 259 0.71 -22.05 -24.64
CA TYR A 259 0.94 -23.49 -24.35
C TYR A 259 -0.26 -24.42 -24.61
N GLY A 260 -1.46 -23.91 -24.89
CA GLY A 260 -2.72 -24.67 -24.84
C GLY A 260 -3.20 -25.30 -26.14
N GLY A 261 -2.46 -25.16 -27.26
CA GLY A 261 -2.90 -25.69 -28.57
C GLY A 261 -4.27 -25.14 -29.02
N LYS A 262 -5.01 -25.89 -29.87
CA LYS A 262 -6.33 -25.51 -30.44
C LYS A 262 -7.51 -25.57 -29.43
N GLN A 263 -7.31 -25.29 -28.15
CA GLN A 263 -8.42 -25.24 -27.20
C GLN A 263 -9.26 -23.96 -27.37
N ARG A 264 -10.59 -24.07 -27.23
CA ARG A 264 -11.51 -22.93 -27.36
C ARG A 264 -11.16 -21.84 -26.32
N PRO A 265 -10.92 -20.60 -26.76
CA PRO A 265 -10.66 -19.49 -25.84
C PRO A 265 -11.96 -19.14 -25.11
N GLY A 266 -12.04 -19.40 -23.79
CA GLY A 266 -13.12 -18.84 -22.98
C GLY A 266 -13.36 -19.48 -21.61
N LYS A 267 -13.25 -20.81 -21.46
CA LYS A 267 -13.57 -21.50 -20.19
C LYS A 267 -12.31 -21.95 -19.46
N LEU A 268 -12.24 -21.75 -18.15
CA LEU A 268 -11.20 -22.32 -17.29
C LEU A 268 -11.24 -23.84 -17.36
N THR A 269 -10.07 -24.50 -17.50
CA THR A 269 -10.00 -25.95 -17.29
C THR A 269 -10.03 -26.24 -15.80
N GLU A 270 -10.39 -27.46 -15.40
CA GLU A 270 -10.35 -27.83 -13.97
C GLU A 270 -8.92 -27.72 -13.41
N ALA A 271 -7.90 -28.06 -14.19
CA ALA A 271 -6.50 -27.87 -13.82
C ALA A 271 -6.14 -26.38 -13.60
N ASP A 272 -6.64 -25.47 -14.46
CA ASP A 272 -6.42 -24.03 -14.25
C ASP A 272 -7.09 -23.55 -12.96
N LYS A 273 -8.30 -24.04 -12.64
CA LYS A 273 -9.01 -23.68 -11.40
C LYS A 273 -8.24 -24.16 -10.18
N GLU A 274 -7.79 -25.41 -10.18
CA GLU A 274 -7.02 -25.98 -9.08
C GLU A 274 -5.74 -25.18 -8.83
N LEU A 275 -4.98 -24.87 -9.89
CA LEU A 275 -3.77 -24.06 -9.79
C LEU A 275 -4.05 -22.67 -9.20
N LEU A 276 -5.08 -21.98 -9.67
CA LEU A 276 -5.48 -20.67 -9.15
C LEU A 276 -5.87 -20.71 -7.68
N LEU A 277 -6.56 -21.77 -7.24
CA LEU A 277 -6.93 -21.96 -5.85
C LEU A 277 -5.71 -22.26 -4.97
N LYS A 278 -4.72 -23.02 -5.47
CA LYS A 278 -3.44 -23.23 -4.76
C LYS A 278 -2.65 -21.92 -4.64
N LEU A 279 -2.58 -21.12 -5.70
CA LEU A 279 -1.98 -19.78 -5.65
C LEU A 279 -2.74 -18.84 -4.69
N GLY A 280 -4.07 -18.88 -4.70
CA GLY A 280 -4.89 -18.11 -3.77
C GLY A 280 -4.73 -18.54 -2.31
N ARG A 281 -4.54 -19.85 -2.05
CA ARG A 281 -4.18 -20.37 -0.72
C ARG A 281 -2.85 -19.79 -0.25
N LEU A 282 -1.81 -19.89 -1.09
CA LEU A 282 -0.50 -19.31 -0.81
C LEU A 282 -0.60 -17.81 -0.52
N ALA A 283 -1.35 -17.08 -1.36
CA ALA A 283 -1.56 -15.65 -1.21
C ALA A 283 -2.21 -15.31 0.14
N PHE A 284 -3.25 -16.05 0.54
CA PHE A 284 -3.96 -15.87 1.80
C PHE A 284 -3.08 -16.19 3.02
N GLU A 285 -2.40 -17.33 3.04
CA GLU A 285 -1.54 -17.72 4.17
C GLU A 285 -0.37 -16.74 4.38
N HIS A 286 0.16 -16.15 3.32
CA HIS A 286 1.21 -15.15 3.41
C HIS A 286 0.67 -13.75 3.70
N LEU A 287 -0.55 -13.42 3.26
CA LEU A 287 -1.20 -12.16 3.62
C LEU A 287 -1.45 -12.09 5.14
N GLU A 288 -1.95 -13.17 5.75
CA GLU A 288 -2.21 -13.27 7.19
C GLU A 288 -0.91 -13.16 8.02
N LYS A 289 0.20 -13.68 7.50
CA LYS A 289 1.53 -13.56 8.13
C LYS A 289 2.23 -12.23 7.87
N GLY A 290 1.68 -11.36 7.02
CA GLY A 290 2.34 -10.13 6.57
C GLY A 290 3.55 -10.36 5.64
N ASN A 291 3.66 -11.55 5.04
CA ASN A 291 4.75 -11.93 4.14
C ASN A 291 4.44 -11.50 2.70
N ILE A 292 5.41 -10.84 2.04
CA ILE A 292 5.37 -10.52 0.61
C ILE A 292 6.10 -11.57 -0.24
N MET A 293 7.14 -12.18 0.33
CA MET A 293 8.00 -13.16 -0.33
C MET A 293 7.79 -14.56 0.23
N PHE A 294 8.01 -15.56 -0.62
CA PHE A 294 7.90 -16.97 -0.30
C PHE A 294 8.93 -17.81 -1.07
N TYR A 295 9.23 -18.99 -0.53
CA TYR A 295 10.30 -19.87 -1.02
C TYR A 295 9.74 -21.17 -1.61
N SER A 296 10.61 -22.01 -2.17
CA SER A 296 10.20 -23.30 -2.77
C SER A 296 9.44 -24.18 -1.77
N GLU A 297 9.84 -24.16 -0.50
CA GLU A 297 9.20 -24.93 0.57
C GLU A 297 7.77 -24.45 0.85
N ASP A 298 7.52 -23.14 0.72
CA ASP A 298 6.18 -22.54 0.87
C ASP A 298 5.26 -22.96 -0.29
N LEU A 299 5.81 -23.06 -1.51
CA LEU A 299 5.09 -23.55 -2.68
C LEU A 299 4.72 -25.03 -2.54
N GLU A 300 5.68 -25.86 -2.17
CA GLU A 300 5.47 -27.31 -1.96
C GLU A 300 4.43 -27.57 -0.86
N ARG A 301 4.47 -26.81 0.24
CA ARG A 301 3.46 -26.87 1.31
C ARG A 301 2.04 -26.49 0.83
N CYS A 302 1.96 -25.66 -0.21
CA CYS A 302 0.70 -25.32 -0.87
C CYS A 302 0.28 -26.34 -1.94
N GLY A 303 1.06 -27.38 -2.19
CA GLY A 303 0.83 -28.38 -3.22
C GLY A 303 1.08 -27.86 -4.63
N LEU A 304 1.92 -26.82 -4.76
CA LEU A 304 2.33 -26.21 -6.02
C LEU A 304 3.66 -26.82 -6.47
N ASP A 305 3.68 -27.38 -7.68
CA ASP A 305 4.93 -27.78 -8.31
C ASP A 305 5.69 -26.53 -8.79
N VAL A 306 6.95 -26.40 -8.38
CA VAL A 306 7.87 -25.34 -8.81
C VAL A 306 7.98 -25.25 -10.33
N SER A 307 7.85 -26.38 -11.05
CA SER A 307 7.87 -26.42 -12.51
C SER A 307 6.63 -25.74 -13.12
N GLU A 308 5.43 -26.04 -12.60
CA GLU A 308 4.16 -25.43 -13.02
C GLU A 308 4.10 -23.94 -12.66
N VAL A 309 4.59 -23.60 -11.48
CA VAL A 309 4.71 -22.23 -10.99
C VAL A 309 5.72 -21.44 -11.81
N SER A 310 6.82 -22.05 -12.24
CA SER A 310 7.79 -21.42 -13.14
C SER A 310 7.17 -21.09 -14.49
N VAL A 311 6.30 -21.96 -15.03
CA VAL A 311 5.50 -21.66 -16.24
C VAL A 311 4.54 -20.51 -15.97
N TYR A 312 3.85 -20.48 -14.82
CA TYR A 312 3.02 -19.32 -14.48
C TYR A 312 3.86 -18.04 -14.36
N SER A 313 5.06 -18.11 -13.75
CA SER A 313 5.98 -16.97 -13.65
C SER A 313 6.59 -16.54 -14.98
N GLY A 314 6.65 -17.42 -15.98
CA GLY A 314 7.21 -17.14 -17.31
C GLY A 314 6.16 -16.74 -18.37
N VAL A 315 4.88 -16.80 -18.01
CA VAL A 315 3.75 -16.69 -18.96
C VAL A 315 2.67 -15.76 -18.44
N CYS A 316 2.39 -15.87 -17.15
CA CYS A 316 1.73 -14.89 -16.31
C CYS A 316 2.81 -14.23 -15.41
N THR A 317 3.94 -13.83 -16.01
CA THR A 317 4.99 -12.99 -15.36
C THR A 317 4.39 -11.80 -14.63
N GLU A 318 3.17 -11.43 -15.04
CA GLU A 318 2.41 -10.31 -14.55
C GLU A 318 1.66 -10.59 -13.22
N ILE A 319 1.53 -11.86 -12.81
CA ILE A 319 0.94 -12.26 -11.52
C ILE A 319 2.04 -12.64 -10.52
N PHE A 320 3.06 -13.35 -10.98
CA PHE A 320 3.99 -14.05 -10.13
C PHE A 320 5.41 -13.94 -10.68
N LYS A 321 6.37 -13.55 -9.84
CA LYS A 321 7.75 -13.32 -10.22
C LYS A 321 8.66 -14.33 -9.53
N ARG A 322 9.51 -15.00 -10.31
CA ARG A 322 10.65 -15.77 -9.81
C ARG A 322 11.89 -14.89 -9.95
N GLU A 323 12.59 -14.65 -8.87
CA GLU A 323 13.87 -13.97 -8.87
C GLU A 323 14.97 -14.99 -8.56
N SER A 324 15.97 -15.05 -9.43
CA SER A 324 17.20 -15.78 -9.14
C SER A 324 18.12 -14.83 -8.40
N VAL A 325 18.29 -15.10 -7.12
CA VAL A 325 19.19 -14.34 -6.26
C VAL A 325 20.62 -14.86 -6.41
N ILE A 326 21.59 -14.08 -5.94
CA ILE A 326 23.04 -14.36 -5.85
C ILE A 326 23.40 -15.80 -5.44
N PHE A 327 22.53 -16.50 -4.69
CA PHE A 327 22.74 -17.88 -4.23
C PHE A 327 22.19 -18.98 -5.16
N GLN A 328 21.73 -18.65 -6.37
CA GLN A 328 20.94 -19.56 -7.23
C GLN A 328 19.66 -20.11 -6.57
N LYS A 329 19.32 -19.63 -5.37
CA LYS A 329 18.06 -19.90 -4.70
C LYS A 329 16.97 -19.07 -5.38
N SER A 330 15.85 -19.73 -5.64
CA SER A 330 14.69 -19.08 -6.25
C SER A 330 13.82 -18.49 -5.15
N VAL A 331 13.62 -17.18 -5.21
CA VAL A 331 12.67 -16.47 -4.35
C VAL A 331 11.49 -16.07 -5.21
N TYR A 332 10.29 -16.16 -4.63
CA TYR A 332 9.06 -15.91 -5.34
C TYR A 332 8.22 -14.84 -4.64
N CYS A 333 7.52 -14.05 -5.44
CA CYS A 333 6.53 -13.08 -4.97
C CYS A 333 5.41 -12.87 -5.98
N PHE A 334 4.32 -12.29 -5.53
CA PHE A 334 3.35 -11.70 -6.44
C PHE A 334 3.90 -10.38 -6.98
N VAL A 335 3.56 -10.03 -8.21
CA VAL A 335 4.06 -8.79 -8.86
C VAL A 335 3.69 -7.54 -8.06
N HIS A 336 2.57 -7.60 -7.33
CA HIS A 336 2.15 -6.55 -6.42
C HIS A 336 1.30 -7.11 -5.29
N LEU A 337 1.32 -6.46 -4.13
CA LEU A 337 0.51 -6.85 -2.96
C LEU A 337 -0.99 -6.91 -3.29
N SER A 338 -1.49 -6.00 -4.10
CA SER A 338 -2.91 -6.03 -4.50
C SER A 338 -3.27 -7.27 -5.33
N VAL A 339 -2.32 -7.88 -6.06
CA VAL A 339 -2.54 -9.16 -6.75
C VAL A 339 -2.63 -10.30 -5.73
N GLN A 340 -1.77 -10.27 -4.70
CA GLN A 340 -1.82 -11.21 -3.58
C GLN A 340 -3.16 -11.10 -2.83
N GLU A 341 -3.58 -9.87 -2.46
CA GLU A 341 -4.85 -9.62 -1.78
C GLU A 341 -6.05 -10.06 -2.62
N PHE A 342 -6.04 -9.82 -3.94
CA PHE A 342 -7.09 -10.28 -4.84
C PHE A 342 -7.18 -11.81 -4.88
N LEU A 343 -6.05 -12.50 -5.08
CA LEU A 343 -6.03 -13.97 -5.12
C LEU A 343 -6.40 -14.60 -3.77
N ALA A 344 -5.99 -13.96 -2.67
CA ALA A 344 -6.42 -14.33 -1.32
C ALA A 344 -7.94 -14.20 -1.17
N ALA A 345 -8.54 -13.10 -1.65
CA ALA A 345 -9.98 -12.88 -1.62
C ALA A 345 -10.73 -13.93 -2.46
N VAL A 346 -10.23 -14.24 -3.66
CA VAL A 346 -10.77 -15.33 -4.50
C VAL A 346 -10.75 -16.67 -3.76
N TYR A 347 -9.63 -17.01 -3.11
CA TYR A 347 -9.52 -18.24 -2.31
C TYR A 347 -10.50 -18.27 -1.14
N MET A 348 -10.56 -17.19 -0.35
CA MET A 348 -11.44 -17.13 0.82
C MET A 348 -12.92 -17.17 0.43
N PHE A 349 -13.30 -16.48 -0.65
CA PHE A 349 -14.66 -16.55 -1.17
C PHE A 349 -15.00 -17.96 -1.70
N HIS A 350 -14.04 -18.64 -2.35
CA HIS A 350 -14.21 -20.03 -2.77
C HIS A 350 -14.42 -20.97 -1.57
N ARG A 351 -13.64 -20.82 -0.50
CA ARG A 351 -13.79 -21.60 0.75
C ARG A 351 -15.15 -21.38 1.39
N TYR A 352 -15.63 -20.13 1.39
CA TYR A 352 -16.99 -19.80 1.81
C TYR A 352 -18.05 -20.53 0.98
N THR A 353 -17.96 -20.46 -0.36
CA THR A 353 -18.95 -21.15 -1.23
C THR A 353 -18.95 -22.68 -1.08
N ARG A 354 -17.80 -23.26 -0.71
CA ARG A 354 -17.64 -24.70 -0.45
C ARG A 354 -18.00 -25.12 0.98
N LYS A 355 -18.38 -24.17 1.84
CA LYS A 355 -18.69 -24.39 3.26
C LYS A 355 -17.52 -25.00 4.04
N ASP A 356 -16.28 -24.61 3.69
CA ASP A 356 -15.09 -24.96 4.45
C ASP A 356 -14.98 -24.07 5.70
N THR A 357 -15.70 -24.45 6.75
CA THR A 357 -15.81 -23.66 7.98
C THR A 357 -14.52 -23.61 8.78
N ALA A 358 -13.60 -24.57 8.61
CA ALA A 358 -12.35 -24.61 9.37
C ALA A 358 -11.44 -23.43 9.03
N VAL A 359 -11.24 -23.15 7.74
CA VAL A 359 -10.40 -22.02 7.28
C VAL A 359 -11.05 -20.70 7.64
N ILE A 360 -12.37 -20.57 7.46
CA ILE A 360 -13.12 -19.34 7.71
C ILE A 360 -13.14 -18.99 9.19
N ASN A 361 -13.45 -19.96 10.06
CA ASN A 361 -13.52 -19.73 11.50
C ASN A 361 -12.13 -19.42 12.07
N LYS A 362 -11.08 -20.09 11.56
CA LYS A 362 -9.70 -19.79 11.94
C LYS A 362 -9.33 -18.33 11.60
N PHE A 363 -9.67 -17.88 10.39
CA PHE A 363 -9.40 -16.51 9.97
C PHE A 363 -10.18 -15.48 10.78
N LEU A 364 -11.49 -15.71 11.00
CA LEU A 364 -12.35 -14.73 11.64
C LEU A 364 -12.17 -14.70 13.17
N GLU A 365 -11.61 -15.75 13.79
CA GLU A 365 -11.35 -15.85 15.24
C GLU A 365 -12.62 -15.76 16.12
N TYR A 366 -13.79 -16.14 15.58
CA TYR A 366 -15.05 -16.19 16.35
C TYR A 366 -15.40 -17.61 16.81
N SER A 367 -16.11 -17.69 17.94
CA SER A 367 -16.59 -18.96 18.52
C SER A 367 -17.72 -19.61 17.72
N GLU A 368 -18.56 -18.81 17.06
CA GLU A 368 -19.72 -19.31 16.31
C GLU A 368 -19.46 -19.37 14.80
N PRO A 369 -19.92 -20.46 14.13
CA PRO A 369 -19.74 -20.62 12.70
C PRO A 369 -20.51 -19.57 11.91
N VAL A 370 -19.94 -19.17 10.77
CA VAL A 370 -20.59 -18.25 9.83
C VAL A 370 -21.87 -18.86 9.27
N THR A 371 -22.97 -18.11 9.33
CA THR A 371 -24.31 -18.60 8.97
C THR A 371 -24.78 -18.17 7.58
N SER A 372 -24.34 -17.00 7.11
CA SER A 372 -24.79 -16.40 5.85
C SER A 372 -23.69 -15.57 5.19
N LEU A 373 -23.93 -15.10 3.95
CA LEU A 373 -22.94 -14.31 3.20
C LEU A 373 -22.76 -12.92 3.82
N ASP A 374 -23.85 -12.32 4.29
CA ASP A 374 -23.78 -11.03 4.98
C ASP A 374 -23.05 -11.12 6.33
N ASP A 375 -23.23 -12.22 7.07
CA ASP A 375 -22.47 -12.51 8.29
C ASP A 375 -20.97 -12.70 7.98
N PHE A 376 -20.63 -13.45 6.92
CA PHE A 376 -19.25 -13.63 6.46
C PHE A 376 -18.56 -12.29 6.15
N LEU A 377 -19.19 -11.50 5.27
CA LEU A 377 -18.62 -10.25 4.77
C LEU A 377 -18.52 -9.20 5.88
N MET A 378 -19.52 -9.13 6.76
CA MET A 378 -19.50 -8.22 7.91
C MET A 378 -18.37 -8.56 8.89
N ARG A 379 -18.19 -9.83 9.26
CA ARG A 379 -17.10 -10.24 10.16
C ARG A 379 -15.72 -10.00 9.54
N ALA A 380 -15.57 -10.27 8.24
CA ALA A 380 -14.34 -9.97 7.53
C ALA A 380 -14.03 -8.45 7.52
N LEU A 381 -15.05 -7.62 7.28
CA LEU A 381 -14.94 -6.16 7.36
C LEU A 381 -14.56 -5.68 8.76
N MET A 382 -15.21 -6.20 9.81
CA MET A 382 -14.89 -5.83 11.19
C MET A 382 -13.45 -6.20 11.56
N LYS A 383 -12.96 -7.39 11.17
CA LYS A 383 -11.55 -7.77 11.36
C LYS A 383 -10.60 -6.80 10.66
N SER A 384 -10.94 -6.38 9.44
CA SER A 384 -10.14 -5.41 8.68
C SER A 384 -10.14 -4.01 9.31
N LEU A 385 -11.29 -3.50 9.74
CA LEU A 385 -11.41 -2.19 10.37
C LEU A 385 -10.65 -2.11 11.71
N LYS A 386 -10.59 -3.23 12.45
CA LYS A 386 -9.80 -3.37 13.70
C LYS A 386 -8.30 -3.55 13.46
N SER A 387 -7.86 -3.79 12.22
CA SER A 387 -6.44 -3.88 11.92
C SER A 387 -5.76 -2.52 12.04
N GLU A 388 -4.66 -2.48 12.81
CA GLU A 388 -3.88 -1.26 13.05
C GLU A 388 -3.35 -0.59 11.77
N ASN A 389 -2.87 -1.38 10.81
CA ASN A 389 -2.19 -0.88 9.61
C ASN A 389 -3.01 -1.01 8.31
N GLY A 390 -4.20 -1.61 8.39
CA GLY A 390 -5.08 -1.77 7.24
C GLY A 390 -4.67 -2.75 6.16
N HIS A 391 -3.78 -3.69 6.48
CA HIS A 391 -3.31 -4.71 5.54
C HIS A 391 -4.40 -5.63 4.98
N LEU A 392 -5.64 -5.60 5.50
CA LEU A 392 -6.78 -6.40 5.02
C LEU A 392 -7.81 -5.58 4.24
N ASP A 393 -7.61 -4.28 4.05
CA ASP A 393 -8.61 -3.39 3.44
C ASP A 393 -8.96 -3.80 2.03
N LEU A 394 -7.95 -3.91 1.18
CA LEU A 394 -8.15 -4.18 -0.22
C LEU A 394 -8.60 -5.63 -0.42
N PHE A 395 -8.10 -6.56 0.39
CA PHE A 395 -8.65 -7.93 0.50
C PHE A 395 -10.17 -7.94 0.79
N VAL A 396 -10.65 -7.19 1.78
CA VAL A 396 -12.09 -7.14 2.10
C VAL A 396 -12.91 -6.44 1.02
N ARG A 397 -12.38 -5.37 0.42
CA ARG A 397 -13.00 -4.70 -0.74
C ARG A 397 -13.22 -5.69 -1.88
N PHE A 398 -12.22 -6.53 -2.18
CA PHE A 398 -12.35 -7.59 -3.16
C PHE A 398 -13.38 -8.65 -2.76
N LEU A 399 -13.45 -9.07 -1.49
CA LEU A 399 -14.50 -10.01 -1.05
C LEU A 399 -15.91 -9.48 -1.32
N HIS A 400 -16.15 -8.19 -1.04
CA HIS A 400 -17.43 -7.54 -1.31
C HIS A 400 -17.70 -7.44 -2.82
N GLY A 401 -16.74 -7.04 -3.63
CA GLY A 401 -16.92 -7.02 -5.08
C GLY A 401 -17.14 -8.42 -5.69
N LEU A 402 -16.46 -9.44 -5.17
CA LEU A 402 -16.60 -10.84 -5.59
C LEU A 402 -17.95 -11.45 -5.18
N SER A 403 -18.69 -10.82 -4.26
CA SER A 403 -20.06 -11.23 -3.93
C SER A 403 -21.03 -11.00 -5.08
N LEU A 404 -20.72 -10.10 -6.01
CA LEU A 404 -21.54 -9.84 -7.18
C LEU A 404 -21.39 -10.94 -8.23
N GLU A 405 -22.52 -11.39 -8.76
CA GLU A 405 -22.55 -12.42 -9.81
C GLU A 405 -21.78 -11.99 -11.08
N SER A 406 -21.76 -10.70 -11.41
CA SER A 406 -21.00 -10.16 -12.55
C SER A 406 -19.51 -10.47 -12.45
N ASN A 407 -18.91 -10.32 -11.28
CA ASN A 407 -17.49 -10.60 -11.05
C ASN A 407 -17.21 -12.11 -11.05
N GLN A 408 -18.10 -12.90 -10.45
CA GLN A 408 -18.00 -14.37 -10.45
C GLN A 408 -18.08 -14.94 -11.87
N ARG A 409 -18.92 -14.36 -12.75
CA ARG A 409 -19.03 -14.73 -14.17
C ARG A 409 -17.73 -14.46 -14.94
N ILE A 410 -17.03 -13.34 -14.67
CA ILE A 410 -15.73 -13.04 -15.30
C ILE A 410 -14.70 -14.13 -14.99
N LEU A 411 -14.73 -14.66 -13.76
CA LEU A 411 -13.86 -15.73 -13.28
C LEU A 411 -14.30 -17.14 -13.75
N GLY A 412 -15.20 -17.25 -14.72
CA GLY A 412 -15.36 -18.46 -15.55
C GLY A 412 -15.70 -19.76 -14.80
N GLY A 413 -16.41 -19.67 -13.66
CA GLY A 413 -16.78 -20.81 -12.83
C GLY A 413 -15.72 -21.25 -11.82
N LEU A 414 -14.77 -20.37 -11.48
CA LEU A 414 -13.86 -20.54 -10.33
C LEU A 414 -14.60 -20.39 -8.99
N LEU A 415 -15.62 -19.53 -8.97
CA LEU A 415 -16.50 -19.27 -7.83
C LEU A 415 -17.91 -19.77 -8.14
N ASP A 416 -18.58 -20.38 -7.16
CA ASP A 416 -19.96 -20.88 -7.30
C ASP A 416 -20.97 -19.74 -7.13
N GLN A 417 -21.90 -19.58 -8.08
CA GLN A 417 -22.89 -18.49 -8.13
C GLN A 417 -24.05 -18.62 -7.13
N ARG A 418 -24.03 -19.65 -6.27
CA ARG A 418 -25.20 -20.08 -5.47
C ARG A 418 -25.59 -19.10 -4.36
N ASN A 419 -24.72 -18.19 -3.98
CA ASN A 419 -24.93 -17.32 -2.80
C ASN A 419 -25.19 -15.85 -3.18
N SER A 420 -25.26 -15.52 -4.47
CA SER A 420 -25.37 -14.14 -4.99
C SER A 420 -26.83 -13.71 -5.20
N HIS A 421 -27.74 -14.11 -4.32
CA HIS A 421 -29.15 -13.77 -4.43
C HIS A 421 -29.39 -12.26 -4.18
N PRO A 422 -30.23 -11.57 -4.97
CA PRO A 422 -30.47 -10.13 -4.82
C PRO A 422 -30.84 -9.70 -3.40
N GLU A 423 -31.66 -10.49 -2.69
CA GLU A 423 -32.06 -10.23 -1.31
C GLU A 423 -30.87 -10.27 -0.34
N THR A 424 -29.97 -11.24 -0.51
CA THR A 424 -28.74 -11.35 0.30
C THR A 424 -27.81 -10.18 0.03
N ILE A 425 -27.63 -9.79 -1.24
CA ILE A 425 -26.82 -8.63 -1.63
C ILE A 425 -27.41 -7.34 -1.05
N GLN A 426 -28.73 -7.17 -1.10
CA GLN A 426 -29.38 -6.02 -0.49
C GLN A 426 -29.16 -5.98 1.03
N LYS A 427 -29.19 -7.13 1.70
CA LYS A 427 -28.88 -7.22 3.14
C LYS A 427 -27.44 -6.80 3.43
N VAL A 428 -26.46 -7.23 2.62
CA VAL A 428 -25.06 -6.78 2.73
C VAL A 428 -24.97 -5.25 2.57
N LEU A 429 -25.63 -4.69 1.55
CA LEU A 429 -25.62 -3.24 1.30
C LEU A 429 -26.23 -2.45 2.47
N ASN A 430 -27.34 -2.94 3.03
CA ASN A 430 -27.97 -2.31 4.20
C ASN A 430 -27.04 -2.37 5.41
N ASN A 431 -26.45 -3.54 5.69
CA ASN A 431 -25.50 -3.71 6.77
C ASN A 431 -24.30 -2.74 6.66
N LEU A 432 -23.78 -2.50 5.45
CA LEU A 432 -22.71 -1.51 5.21
C LEU A 432 -23.17 -0.07 5.47
N LYS A 433 -24.40 0.28 5.07
CA LYS A 433 -24.94 1.65 5.23
C LYS A 433 -25.30 1.96 6.69
N GLU A 434 -25.66 0.94 7.46
CA GLU A 434 -26.10 1.06 8.86
C GLU A 434 -24.95 0.87 9.88
N LEU A 435 -23.74 0.49 9.43
CA LEU A 435 -22.62 0.20 10.33
C LEU A 435 -22.17 1.43 11.13
N ASN A 436 -22.51 1.44 12.41
CA ASN A 436 -22.16 2.45 13.40
C ASN A 436 -21.29 1.84 14.52
N SER A 437 -20.01 2.16 14.53
CA SER A 437 -19.08 1.71 15.57
C SER A 437 -17.98 2.74 15.70
N ASP A 438 -17.57 2.95 16.94
CA ASP A 438 -16.49 3.85 17.35
C ASP A 438 -15.22 3.09 17.77
N GLU A 439 -15.17 1.78 17.51
CA GLU A 439 -14.05 0.89 17.83
C GLU A 439 -12.87 1.01 16.86
N PHE A 440 -13.03 1.74 15.74
CA PHE A 440 -12.02 1.86 14.70
C PHE A 440 -11.79 3.31 14.28
N SER A 441 -10.63 3.56 13.70
CA SER A 441 -10.23 4.92 13.32
C SER A 441 -11.11 5.52 12.21
N PRO A 442 -11.42 6.82 12.26
CA PRO A 442 -12.08 7.53 11.17
C PRO A 442 -11.43 7.32 9.81
N ASP A 443 -10.10 7.25 9.75
CA ASP A 443 -9.35 6.95 8.52
C ASP A 443 -9.67 5.55 7.96
N ARG A 444 -10.01 4.60 8.83
CA ARG A 444 -10.37 3.23 8.47
C ARG A 444 -11.81 3.15 7.97
N SER A 445 -12.71 3.99 8.49
CA SER A 445 -14.15 3.99 8.16
C SER A 445 -14.43 4.15 6.66
N ILE A 446 -13.53 4.81 5.93
CA ILE A 446 -13.59 5.00 4.48
C ILE A 446 -13.67 3.66 3.71
N ASN A 447 -13.13 2.59 4.29
CA ASN A 447 -13.18 1.26 3.70
C ASN A 447 -14.61 0.72 3.57
N ILE A 448 -15.53 1.13 4.45
CA ILE A 448 -16.96 0.77 4.36
C ILE A 448 -17.54 1.36 3.08
N PHE A 449 -17.25 2.64 2.81
CA PHE A 449 -17.66 3.31 1.59
C PHE A 449 -17.02 2.67 0.35
N HIS A 450 -15.74 2.32 0.40
CA HIS A 450 -15.09 1.60 -0.71
C HIS A 450 -15.70 0.22 -0.97
N CYS A 451 -16.14 -0.52 0.06
CA CYS A 451 -16.85 -1.78 -0.14
C CYS A 451 -18.19 -1.58 -0.86
N LEU A 452 -18.95 -0.53 -0.53
CA LEU A 452 -20.17 -0.17 -1.27
C LEU A 452 -19.87 0.12 -2.75
N MET A 453 -18.81 0.87 -3.03
CA MET A 453 -18.38 1.19 -4.39
C MET A 453 -17.95 -0.07 -5.17
N GLU A 454 -17.24 -1.01 -4.53
CA GLU A 454 -16.88 -2.30 -5.13
C GLU A 454 -18.11 -3.18 -5.42
N MET A 455 -19.18 -3.03 -4.65
CA MET A 455 -20.49 -3.65 -4.89
C MET A 455 -21.35 -2.86 -5.91
N LYS A 456 -20.78 -1.85 -6.58
CA LYS A 456 -21.44 -1.02 -7.59
C LYS A 456 -22.65 -0.25 -7.07
N ASP A 457 -22.78 -0.08 -5.76
CA ASP A 457 -23.79 0.79 -5.17
C ASP A 457 -23.27 2.24 -5.15
N GLN A 458 -23.91 3.10 -5.95
CA GLN A 458 -23.56 4.52 -6.08
C GLN A 458 -24.48 5.44 -5.27
N SER A 459 -25.44 4.90 -4.51
CA SER A 459 -26.50 5.68 -3.87
C SER A 459 -25.93 6.75 -2.93
N VAL A 460 -25.08 6.34 -1.99
CA VAL A 460 -24.43 7.26 -1.03
C VAL A 460 -23.57 8.30 -1.76
N HIS A 461 -22.88 7.92 -2.84
CA HIS A 461 -22.05 8.86 -3.59
C HIS A 461 -22.90 9.94 -4.29
N GLN A 462 -23.99 9.53 -4.95
CA GLN A 462 -24.93 10.44 -5.62
C GLN A 462 -25.60 11.37 -4.60
N GLU A 463 -26.07 10.83 -3.49
CA GLU A 463 -26.69 11.59 -2.41
C GLU A 463 -25.76 12.66 -1.81
N ILE A 464 -24.46 12.36 -1.66
CA ILE A 464 -23.47 13.34 -1.21
C ILE A 464 -23.15 14.37 -2.30
N GLN A 465 -23.07 13.97 -3.57
CA GLN A 465 -22.89 14.93 -4.66
C GLN A 465 -24.05 15.94 -4.73
N GLU A 466 -25.29 15.49 -4.58
CA GLU A 466 -26.47 16.35 -4.49
C GLU A 466 -26.41 17.25 -3.26
N PHE A 467 -26.04 16.69 -2.10
CA PHE A 467 -25.86 17.45 -0.87
C PHE A 467 -24.83 18.58 -1.03
N LEU A 468 -23.69 18.31 -1.65
CA LEU A 468 -22.63 19.30 -1.90
C LEU A 468 -23.07 20.44 -2.84
N LYS A 469 -23.96 20.15 -3.80
CA LYS A 469 -24.54 21.14 -4.72
C LYS A 469 -25.66 21.97 -4.11
N SER A 470 -26.27 21.49 -3.01
CA SER A 470 -27.38 22.20 -2.37
C SER A 470 -26.89 23.46 -1.62
N GLU A 471 -27.63 24.55 -1.71
CA GLU A 471 -27.37 25.77 -0.93
C GLU A 471 -27.73 25.60 0.55
N LYS A 472 -28.58 24.62 0.88
CA LYS A 472 -29.13 24.37 2.22
C LYS A 472 -28.48 23.17 2.92
N LYS A 473 -27.15 23.18 3.03
CA LYS A 473 -26.36 22.08 3.65
C LYS A 473 -26.76 21.78 5.11
N SER A 474 -27.35 22.76 5.81
CA SER A 474 -27.72 22.66 7.23
C SER A 474 -29.10 22.04 7.49
N GLU A 475 -29.89 21.64 6.49
CA GLU A 475 -31.24 21.08 6.72
C GLU A 475 -31.26 19.54 6.68
N ARG A 476 -30.27 18.90 6.04
CA ARG A 476 -30.23 17.45 5.86
C ARG A 476 -29.38 16.77 6.92
N ARG A 477 -29.96 15.79 7.63
CA ARG A 477 -29.20 14.91 8.54
C ARG A 477 -28.38 13.89 7.73
N LEU A 478 -27.07 13.87 7.92
CA LEU A 478 -26.15 12.89 7.34
C LEU A 478 -26.01 11.68 8.27
N SER A 479 -26.07 10.48 7.73
CA SER A 479 -25.67 9.27 8.47
C SER A 479 -24.14 9.12 8.54
N GLU A 480 -23.67 8.14 9.29
CA GLU A 480 -22.26 7.88 9.50
C GLU A 480 -21.54 7.50 8.19
N ILE A 481 -22.19 6.72 7.31
CA ILE A 481 -21.62 6.37 6.00
C ILE A 481 -21.59 7.57 5.04
N HIS A 482 -22.59 8.46 5.12
CA HIS A 482 -22.59 9.73 4.39
C HIS A 482 -21.40 10.61 4.82
N CYS A 483 -21.08 10.62 6.11
CA CYS A 483 -19.93 11.33 6.64
C CYS A 483 -18.60 10.75 6.13
N SER A 484 -18.42 9.43 6.14
CA SER A 484 -17.23 8.80 5.54
C SER A 484 -17.10 9.11 4.04
N ALA A 485 -18.20 9.06 3.29
CA ALA A 485 -18.22 9.38 1.86
C ALA A 485 -17.90 10.86 1.60
N LEU A 486 -18.46 11.77 2.40
CA LEU A 486 -18.16 13.20 2.35
C LEU A 486 -16.68 13.47 2.66
N ALA A 487 -16.14 12.86 3.71
CA ALA A 487 -14.73 13.00 4.08
C ALA A 487 -13.80 12.59 2.94
N TYR A 488 -14.08 11.43 2.32
CA TYR A 488 -13.37 10.98 1.12
C TYR A 488 -13.45 12.00 -0.02
N MET A 489 -14.66 12.45 -0.36
CA MET A 489 -14.85 13.37 -1.48
C MET A 489 -14.16 14.72 -1.27
N LEU A 490 -14.19 15.25 -0.05
CA LEU A 490 -13.49 16.47 0.32
C LEU A 490 -11.98 16.27 0.25
N GLN A 491 -11.46 15.16 0.78
CA GLN A 491 -10.04 14.84 0.73
C GLN A 491 -9.52 14.71 -0.70
N MET A 492 -10.34 14.15 -1.61
CA MET A 492 -9.94 13.94 -2.99
C MET A 492 -10.14 15.17 -3.88
N SER A 493 -10.73 16.27 -3.37
CA SER A 493 -10.99 17.50 -4.12
C SER A 493 -9.67 18.19 -4.52
N GLU A 494 -9.59 18.70 -5.75
CA GLU A 494 -8.46 19.53 -6.20
C GLU A 494 -8.47 20.89 -5.50
N GLU A 495 -9.66 21.39 -5.15
CA GLU A 495 -9.84 22.63 -4.41
C GLU A 495 -9.64 22.37 -2.91
N VAL A 496 -8.70 23.10 -2.32
CA VAL A 496 -8.45 23.14 -0.87
C VAL A 496 -9.49 24.05 -0.23
N LEU A 497 -10.23 23.54 0.76
CA LEU A 497 -11.25 24.32 1.46
C LEU A 497 -10.62 25.40 2.36
N ASP A 498 -11.18 26.60 2.38
CA ASP A 498 -10.73 27.66 3.31
C ASP A 498 -11.10 27.32 4.76
N GLU A 499 -12.34 26.90 4.99
CA GLU A 499 -12.82 26.47 6.31
C GLU A 499 -13.71 25.24 6.19
N LEU A 500 -13.49 24.27 7.09
CA LEU A 500 -14.37 23.13 7.28
C LEU A 500 -14.76 23.03 8.76
N ASN A 501 -16.02 23.37 9.05
CA ASN A 501 -16.57 23.36 10.40
C ASN A 501 -17.55 22.21 10.59
N LEU A 502 -17.17 21.24 11.42
CA LEU A 502 -17.95 20.02 11.61
C LEU A 502 -19.29 20.26 12.30
N GLN A 503 -19.45 21.37 13.03
CA GLN A 503 -20.72 21.74 13.67
C GLN A 503 -21.79 22.17 12.67
N GLN A 504 -21.41 22.53 11.44
CA GLN A 504 -22.37 22.88 10.38
C GLN A 504 -23.12 21.67 9.84
N TYR A 505 -22.63 20.45 10.07
CA TYR A 505 -23.26 19.22 9.60
C TYR A 505 -24.14 18.61 10.69
N ILE A 506 -25.42 18.39 10.34
CA ILE A 506 -26.35 17.66 11.21
C ILE A 506 -26.04 16.18 11.10
N THR A 507 -25.37 15.60 12.10
CA THR A 507 -25.06 14.17 12.17
C THR A 507 -24.82 13.75 13.63
N SER A 508 -24.60 12.45 13.88
CA SER A 508 -24.22 11.93 15.21
C SER A 508 -22.78 12.31 15.56
N ASP A 509 -22.38 12.14 16.83
CA ASP A 509 -20.98 12.32 17.25
C ASP A 509 -20.03 11.42 16.44
N GLU A 510 -20.45 10.18 16.16
CA GLU A 510 -19.69 9.27 15.31
C GLU A 510 -19.61 9.75 13.86
N GLY A 511 -20.70 10.27 13.30
CA GLY A 511 -20.69 10.90 11.98
C GLY A 511 -19.70 12.07 11.91
N ARG A 512 -19.64 12.92 12.95
CA ARG A 512 -18.65 14.00 13.05
C ARG A 512 -17.23 13.45 13.09
N ARG A 513 -16.96 12.43 13.89
CA ARG A 513 -15.63 11.80 13.93
C ARG A 513 -15.21 11.24 12.57
N ARG A 514 -16.14 10.66 11.80
CA ARG A 514 -15.86 10.16 10.43
C ARG A 514 -15.51 11.25 9.41
N LEU A 515 -15.76 12.54 9.72
CA LEU A 515 -15.34 13.67 8.90
C LEU A 515 -13.90 14.15 9.18
N ILE A 516 -13.28 13.71 10.28
CA ILE A 516 -11.91 14.10 10.66
C ILE A 516 -10.89 13.95 9.52
N PRO A 517 -10.89 12.86 8.71
CA PRO A 517 -9.94 12.69 7.61
C PRO A 517 -9.92 13.84 6.58
N ALA A 518 -11.01 14.61 6.47
CA ALA A 518 -11.13 15.76 5.57
C ALA A 518 -10.21 16.93 5.95
N VAL A 519 -9.68 16.96 7.18
CA VAL A 519 -8.71 17.97 7.65
C VAL A 519 -7.50 18.09 6.71
N ARG A 520 -7.14 17.01 6.01
CA ARG A 520 -6.02 16.95 5.07
C ARG A 520 -6.18 17.91 3.88
N ASN A 521 -7.39 18.37 3.58
CA ASN A 521 -7.66 19.24 2.43
C ASN A 521 -8.37 20.55 2.80
N CYS A 522 -7.99 21.16 3.94
CA CYS A 522 -8.51 22.47 4.34
C CYS A 522 -7.45 23.36 5.01
N ARG A 523 -7.68 24.68 5.04
CA ARG A 523 -6.82 25.68 5.70
C ARG A 523 -7.23 25.92 7.15
N LYS A 524 -8.52 25.86 7.46
CA LYS A 524 -9.08 25.96 8.81
C LYS A 524 -10.02 24.80 9.10
N PHE A 525 -9.83 24.14 10.25
CA PHE A 525 -10.64 23.00 10.66
C PHE A 525 -11.22 23.22 12.06
N VAL A 526 -12.54 23.15 12.18
CA VAL A 526 -13.25 23.38 13.44
C VAL A 526 -13.88 22.07 13.92
N LEU A 527 -13.32 21.55 15.02
CA LEU A 527 -13.74 20.35 15.75
C LEU A 527 -14.38 20.69 17.10
N SER A 528 -14.85 21.93 17.29
CA SER A 528 -15.37 22.37 18.58
C SER A 528 -16.52 21.48 19.04
N GLY A 529 -16.46 20.86 20.22
CA GLY A 529 -17.53 20.00 20.75
C GLY A 529 -17.86 18.76 19.89
N CYS A 530 -16.83 18.02 19.45
CA CYS A 530 -16.97 16.84 18.59
C CYS A 530 -16.76 15.50 19.32
N SER A 531 -16.74 15.48 20.66
CA SER A 531 -16.63 14.25 21.47
C SER A 531 -15.45 13.36 21.04
N LEU A 532 -14.27 13.97 20.87
CA LEU A 532 -13.08 13.28 20.38
C LEU A 532 -12.65 12.13 21.31
N SER A 533 -12.54 10.92 20.75
CA SER A 533 -11.91 9.77 21.38
C SER A 533 -10.39 9.77 21.13
N GLU A 534 -9.66 8.95 21.89
CA GLU A 534 -8.22 8.72 21.68
C GLU A 534 -7.92 8.29 20.22
N ILE A 535 -8.68 7.31 19.71
CA ILE A 535 -8.59 6.83 18.33
C ILE A 535 -8.82 7.95 17.30
N SER A 536 -9.76 8.86 17.57
CA SER A 536 -10.02 9.99 16.68
C SER A 536 -8.92 11.06 16.74
N CYS A 537 -8.25 11.20 17.89
CA CYS A 537 -7.10 12.07 18.05
C CYS A 537 -5.86 11.50 17.36
N ASP A 538 -5.66 10.17 17.36
CA ASP A 538 -4.63 9.50 16.56
C ASP A 538 -4.84 9.75 15.07
N SER A 539 -6.08 9.62 14.59
CA SER A 539 -6.44 9.91 13.19
C SER A 539 -6.20 11.39 12.85
N LEU A 540 -6.56 12.31 13.75
CA LEU A 540 -6.26 13.74 13.58
C LEU A 540 -4.75 13.99 13.54
N ALA A 541 -3.98 13.45 14.47
CA ALA A 541 -2.52 13.60 14.51
C ALA A 541 -1.86 13.02 13.24
N SER A 542 -2.33 11.86 12.76
CA SER A 542 -1.91 11.27 11.49
C SER A 542 -2.24 12.17 10.30
N ALA A 543 -3.45 12.75 10.28
CA ALA A 543 -3.87 13.66 9.23
C ALA A 543 -3.10 14.98 9.25
N LEU A 544 -2.71 15.47 10.43
CA LEU A 544 -1.88 16.64 10.60
C LEU A 544 -0.45 16.42 10.07
N ARG A 545 0.08 15.19 10.19
CA ARG A 545 1.35 14.75 9.58
C ARG A 545 1.26 14.52 8.08
N SER A 546 0.07 14.62 7.47
CA SER A 546 -0.08 14.42 6.02
C SER A 546 0.65 15.49 5.22
N ASN A 547 1.09 15.11 4.03
CA ASN A 547 1.92 15.94 3.19
C ASN A 547 1.38 15.98 1.75
N PRO A 548 0.99 17.16 1.21
CA PRO A 548 1.08 18.47 1.84
C PRO A 548 0.01 18.71 2.92
N SER A 549 0.39 19.37 4.03
CA SER A 549 -0.58 19.90 5.00
C SER A 549 -0.98 21.33 4.61
N HIS A 550 -2.27 21.50 4.30
CA HIS A 550 -2.88 22.80 4.00
C HIS A 550 -3.33 23.55 5.26
N LEU A 551 -3.43 22.85 6.39
CA LEU A 551 -3.99 23.39 7.62
C LEU A 551 -3.11 24.48 8.23
N ARG A 552 -3.75 25.56 8.68
CA ARG A 552 -3.18 26.72 9.38
C ARG A 552 -3.88 27.00 10.68
N GLU A 553 -5.19 26.76 10.74
CA GLU A 553 -5.98 26.97 11.96
C GLU A 553 -6.70 25.69 12.37
N LEU A 554 -6.58 25.31 13.64
CA LEU A 554 -7.28 24.17 14.22
C LEU A 554 -8.02 24.62 15.50
N ASP A 555 -9.32 24.38 15.54
CA ASP A 555 -10.15 24.66 16.72
C ASP A 555 -10.63 23.35 17.35
N LEU A 556 -10.09 23.03 18.53
CA LEU A 556 -10.41 21.89 19.39
C LEU A 556 -11.21 22.31 20.62
N SER A 557 -11.71 23.55 20.69
CA SER A 557 -12.44 24.05 21.86
C SER A 557 -13.61 23.14 22.26
N GLN A 558 -14.01 23.17 23.52
CA GLN A 558 -15.15 22.39 24.03
C GLN A 558 -15.03 20.86 23.84
N ASN A 559 -13.83 20.32 23.64
CA ASN A 559 -13.56 18.88 23.71
C ASN A 559 -12.89 18.51 25.04
N GLN A 560 -13.22 17.35 25.59
CA GLN A 560 -12.55 16.77 26.75
C GLN A 560 -11.42 15.85 26.28
N LEU A 561 -10.24 16.43 26.03
CA LEU A 561 -9.07 15.66 25.62
C LEU A 561 -8.44 14.95 26.83
N LYS A 562 -8.07 13.68 26.67
CA LYS A 562 -7.27 12.94 27.65
C LYS A 562 -5.78 13.24 27.47
N ASP A 563 -4.98 13.07 28.52
CA ASP A 563 -3.52 13.29 28.49
C ASP A 563 -2.81 12.56 27.34
N SER A 564 -3.23 11.34 26.99
CA SER A 564 -2.65 10.58 25.88
C SER A 564 -2.90 11.27 24.54
N ALA A 565 -4.13 11.73 24.29
CA ALA A 565 -4.49 12.49 23.10
C ALA A 565 -3.75 13.84 23.03
N VAL A 566 -3.59 14.53 24.16
CA VAL A 566 -2.81 15.77 24.25
C VAL A 566 -1.35 15.51 23.89
N LYS A 567 -0.74 14.45 24.44
CA LYS A 567 0.65 14.08 24.15
C LYS A 567 0.89 13.79 22.67
N LEU A 568 -0.05 13.12 22.01
CA LEU A 568 0.02 12.84 20.57
C LEU A 568 -0.03 14.13 19.73
N LEU A 569 -0.92 15.05 20.09
CA LEU A 569 -1.04 16.36 19.44
C LEU A 569 0.20 17.22 19.69
N CYS A 570 0.70 17.29 20.94
CA CYS A 570 1.94 18.00 21.29
C CYS A 570 3.14 17.46 20.49
N GLY A 571 3.28 16.14 20.38
CA GLY A 571 4.34 15.53 19.59
C GLY A 571 4.30 15.91 18.10
N PHE A 572 3.11 16.19 17.56
CA PHE A 572 2.97 16.73 16.21
C PHE A 572 3.27 18.24 16.14
N LEU A 573 2.81 19.03 17.11
CA LEU A 573 3.07 20.48 17.12
C LEU A 573 4.57 20.80 17.21
N GLN A 574 5.34 19.92 17.85
CA GLN A 574 6.80 19.99 17.91
C GLN A 574 7.49 19.53 16.62
N ASP A 575 6.75 19.00 15.64
CA ASP A 575 7.31 18.59 14.36
C ASP A 575 7.77 19.83 13.57
N PRO A 576 9.04 19.91 13.12
CA PRO A 576 9.55 21.02 12.31
C PRO A 576 8.82 21.23 10.97
N LEU A 577 7.98 20.28 10.55
CA LEU A 577 7.14 20.32 9.37
C LEU A 577 5.71 20.82 9.67
N CYS A 578 5.34 21.00 10.95
CA CYS A 578 4.06 21.58 11.33
C CYS A 578 3.94 23.00 10.75
N LYS A 579 2.85 23.24 10.02
CA LYS A 579 2.51 24.56 9.44
C LYS A 579 1.32 25.21 10.14
N LEU A 580 0.88 24.65 11.26
CA LEU A 580 -0.23 25.19 12.03
C LEU A 580 0.20 26.53 12.64
N GLU A 581 -0.55 27.58 12.35
CA GLU A 581 -0.31 28.95 12.82
C GLU A 581 -1.15 29.27 14.06
N THR A 582 -2.33 28.66 14.19
CA THR A 582 -3.23 28.87 15.33
C THR A 582 -3.87 27.57 15.79
N LEU A 583 -3.77 27.31 17.08
CA LEU A 583 -4.51 26.26 17.78
C LEU A 583 -5.43 26.91 18.82
N ARG A 584 -6.72 26.60 18.77
CA ARG A 584 -7.67 26.97 19.84
C ARG A 584 -8.03 25.71 20.62
N SER A 585 -7.70 25.67 21.90
CA SER A 585 -8.11 24.62 22.84
C SER A 585 -8.84 25.24 24.03
N VAL A 586 -9.45 24.42 24.89
CA VAL A 586 -10.06 24.94 26.12
C VAL A 586 -8.99 25.58 27.01
N ILE A 587 -9.37 26.69 27.63
CA ILE A 587 -8.60 27.52 28.58
C ILE A 587 -7.97 26.61 29.65
N ASP A 588 -6.65 26.72 29.82
CA ASP A 588 -5.82 26.11 30.87
C ASP A 588 -5.52 24.59 30.82
N ASP A 589 -5.18 24.02 29.65
CA ASP A 589 -4.39 22.78 29.64
C ASP A 589 -2.89 23.12 29.78
N PRO A 590 -2.26 22.84 30.95
CA PRO A 590 -0.88 23.24 31.21
C PRO A 590 0.13 22.57 30.25
N VAL A 591 -0.21 21.44 29.64
CA VAL A 591 0.67 20.72 28.71
C VAL A 591 0.64 21.35 27.32
N LEU A 592 -0.54 21.74 26.82
CA LEU A 592 -0.65 22.45 25.54
C LEU A 592 -0.08 23.88 25.62
N SER A 593 -0.16 24.53 26.78
CA SER A 593 0.41 25.89 26.97
C SER A 593 1.95 25.93 26.95
N GLN A 594 2.62 24.78 27.08
CA GLN A 594 4.08 24.66 27.08
C GLN A 594 4.68 24.36 25.70
N VAL A 595 3.85 24.12 24.69
CA VAL A 595 4.23 23.83 23.29
C VAL A 595 3.86 25.02 22.43
#